data_AF-A0A815ZHH5-F1
#
_entry.id   AF-A0A815ZHH5-F1
#
_cell.length_a   1.000
_cell.length_b   1.000
_cell.length_c   1.000
_cell.angle_alpha   90.00
_cell.angle_beta   90.00
_cell.angle_gamma   90.00
#
_symmetry.space_group_name_H-M   'P 1'
#
loop_
_entity.id
_entity.type
_entity.pdbx_description
1 polymer ?
#
loop_
_entity_poly.entity_id
_entity_poly.type
_entity_poly.pdbx_seq_one_letter_code
_entity_poly.pdbx_strand_id
1 'polypeptide(L)'
;MHLIPVDDNFRIKIDHLKATIQNDRDKGFVPFCIIGNTGTVNTGAFDNLQEISSIARAENIWFHVDGAFGSFAILDPQRRHQ
;
A
#
# COMPACT_ATOMS: atom_id res chain seq x y z
N MET A 1 9.24 -3.42 11.54
CA MET A 1 8.77 -3.55 10.14
C MET A 1 7.72 -4.65 10.13
N HIS A 2 6.53 -4.36 9.64
CA HIS A 2 5.43 -5.32 9.59
C HIS A 2 5.18 -5.75 8.15
N LEU A 3 4.88 -7.03 7.94
CA LEU A 3 4.32 -7.52 6.69
C LEU A 3 2.81 -7.54 6.84
N ILE A 4 2.10 -6.86 5.94
CA ILE A 4 0.64 -6.84 5.96
C ILE A 4 0.11 -7.99 5.10
N PRO A 5 -0.83 -8.81 5.59
CA PRO A 5 -1.45 -9.85 4.79
C PRO A 5 -2.12 -9.29 3.53
N VAL A 6 -2.17 -10.11 2.48
CA VAL A 6 -2.81 -9.76 1.22
C VAL A 6 -4.15 -10.50 1.04
N ASP A 7 -5.00 -9.97 0.16
CA ASP A 7 -6.24 -10.59 -0.31
C ASP A 7 -5.97 -11.63 -1.41
N ASP A 8 -7.04 -12.23 -1.93
CA ASP A 8 -6.96 -13.26 -2.98
C ASP A 8 -6.45 -12.70 -4.33
N ASN A 9 -6.41 -11.37 -4.47
CA ASN A 9 -5.82 -10.66 -5.61
C ASN A 9 -4.38 -10.21 -5.34
N PHE A 10 -3.77 -10.67 -4.23
CA PHE A 10 -2.43 -10.32 -3.77
C PHE A 10 -2.24 -8.84 -3.45
N ARG A 11 -3.31 -8.13 -3.07
CA ARG A 11 -3.28 -6.72 -2.65
C ARG A 11 -3.28 -6.60 -1.14
N ILE A 12 -2.64 -5.58 -0.59
CA ILE A 12 -2.63 -5.30 0.85
C ILE A 12 -4.07 -5.26 1.41
N LYS A 13 -4.33 -6.06 2.46
CA LYS A 13 -5.59 -5.99 3.22
C LYS A 13 -5.64 -4.72 4.05
N ILE A 14 -6.52 -3.81 3.67
CA ILE A 14 -6.62 -2.49 4.30
C ILE A 14 -7.00 -2.55 5.78
N ASP A 15 -7.91 -3.43 6.16
CA ASP A 15 -8.32 -3.55 7.57
C ASP A 15 -7.16 -3.99 8.46
N HIS A 16 -6.30 -4.88 7.95
CA HIS A 16 -5.08 -5.29 8.65
C HIS A 16 -4.06 -4.15 8.73
N LEU A 17 -3.88 -3.37 7.66
CA LEU A 17 -3.00 -2.19 7.70
C LEU A 17 -3.43 -1.20 8.79
N LYS A 18 -4.73 -0.87 8.87
CA LYS A 18 -5.28 0.02 9.90
C LYS A 18 -5.08 -0.55 11.31
N ALA A 19 -5.39 -1.82 11.50
CA ALA A 19 -5.24 -2.49 12.79
C ALA A 19 -3.77 -2.52 13.25
N THR A 20 -2.82 -2.77 12.33
CA THR A 20 -1.38 -2.74 12.63
C THR A 20 -0.93 -1.35 13.06
N ILE A 21 -1.33 -0.29 12.34
CA ILE A 21 -1.01 1.10 12.70
C ILE A 21 -1.53 1.43 14.09
N GLN A 22 -2.81 1.12 14.38
CA GLN A 22 -3.41 1.40 15.67
C GLN A 22 -2.69 0.67 16.81
N ASN A 23 -2.44 -0.63 16.65
CA ASN A 23 -1.74 -1.43 17.65
C ASN A 23 -0.30 -0.96 17.90
N ASP A 24 0.39 -0.45 16.88
CA ASP A 24 1.73 0.14 17.07
C ASP A 24 1.64 1.43 17.89
N ARG A 25 0.66 2.31 17.61
CA ARG A 25 0.43 3.52 18.39
C ARG A 25 0.06 3.22 19.84
N ASP A 26 -0.80 2.23 20.08
CA ASP A 26 -1.22 1.82 21.42
C ASP A 26 -0.03 1.33 22.26
N LYS A 27 1.01 0.80 21.60
CA LYS A 27 2.28 0.37 22.22
C LYS A 27 3.31 1.50 22.34
N GLY A 28 2.96 2.72 21.94
CA GLY A 28 3.84 3.88 21.96
C GLY A 28 4.85 3.94 20.82
N PHE A 29 4.71 3.10 19.79
CA PHE A 29 5.52 3.20 18.57
C PHE A 29 5.00 4.30 17.65
N VAL A 30 5.87 4.78 16.77
CA VAL A 30 5.55 5.80 15.77
C VAL A 30 5.70 5.19 14.38
N PRO A 31 4.62 4.66 13.78
CA PRO A 31 4.60 4.30 12.36
C PRO A 31 4.96 5.53 11.52
N PHE A 32 5.90 5.38 10.59
CA PHE A 32 6.44 6.53 9.84
C PHE A 32 6.45 6.33 8.32
N CYS A 33 6.32 5.10 7.83
CA CYS A 33 6.31 4.79 6.40
C CYS A 33 5.33 3.66 6.07
N ILE A 34 4.59 3.83 4.98
CA ILE A 34 3.83 2.77 4.29
C ILE A 34 4.39 2.66 2.87
N ILE A 35 4.53 1.43 2.39
CA ILE A 35 4.94 1.13 1.01
C ILE A 35 3.79 0.38 0.35
N GLY A 36 3.30 0.89 -0.78
CA GLY A 36 2.32 0.21 -1.64
C GLY A 36 2.94 -0.08 -3.00
N ASN A 37 2.59 -1.21 -3.61
CA ASN A 37 3.12 -1.64 -4.90
C ASN A 37 2.14 -1.37 -6.05
N THR A 38 2.65 -0.79 -7.13
CA THR A 38 2.00 -0.79 -8.45
C THR A 38 2.71 -1.81 -9.31
N GLY A 39 2.27 -3.06 -9.27
CA GLY A 39 2.91 -4.19 -9.94
C GLY A 39 3.94 -4.86 -9.04
N THR A 40 3.49 -5.83 -8.24
CA THR A 40 4.37 -6.76 -7.53
C THR A 40 5.12 -7.65 -8.53
N VAL A 41 6.34 -8.07 -8.19
CA VAL A 41 7.21 -8.84 -9.10
C VAL A 41 6.58 -10.18 -9.51
N ASN A 42 6.01 -10.92 -8.55
CA ASN A 42 5.56 -12.29 -8.78
C ASN A 42 4.17 -12.38 -9.41
N THR A 43 3.27 -11.43 -9.09
CA THR A 43 1.86 -11.53 -9.48
C THR A 43 1.39 -10.36 -10.33
N GLY A 44 2.20 -9.29 -10.46
CA GLY A 44 1.80 -8.06 -11.14
C GLY A 44 0.68 -7.31 -10.42
N ALA A 45 0.42 -7.61 -9.15
CA ALA A 45 -0.69 -7.02 -8.41
C ALA A 45 -0.47 -5.53 -8.13
N PHE A 46 -1.57 -4.77 -8.16
CA PHE A 46 -1.62 -3.35 -7.83
C PHE A 46 -2.38 -3.18 -6.53
N ASP A 47 -1.74 -2.59 -5.52
CA ASP A 47 -2.41 -2.23 -4.27
C ASP A 47 -3.44 -1.12 -4.49
N ASN A 48 -4.40 -1.02 -3.57
CA ASN A 48 -5.34 0.10 -3.57
C ASN A 48 -4.65 1.39 -3.07
N LEU A 49 -3.87 2.03 -3.94
CA LEU A 49 -3.08 3.21 -3.59
C LEU A 49 -3.93 4.38 -3.10
N GLN A 50 -5.16 4.52 -3.59
CA GLN A 50 -6.05 5.61 -3.18
C GLN A 50 -6.47 5.44 -1.72
N GLU A 51 -6.83 4.22 -1.32
CA GLU A 51 -7.21 3.93 0.05
C GLU A 51 -5.99 4.00 0.99
N ILE A 52 -4.84 3.45 0.57
CA ILE A 52 -3.60 3.54 1.35
C ILE A 52 -3.16 4.99 1.53
N SER A 53 -3.23 5.81 0.47
CA SER A 53 -2.89 7.25 0.55
C SER A 53 -3.81 8.00 1.51
N SER A 54 -5.10 7.65 1.53
CA SER A 54 -6.07 8.25 2.44
C SER A 54 -5.74 7.92 3.90
N ILE A 55 -5.37 6.67 4.19
CA ILE A 55 -4.92 6.23 5.51
C ILE A 55 -3.63 6.93 5.90
N ALA A 56 -2.62 6.93 5.04
CA ALA A 56 -1.33 7.55 5.31
C ALA A 56 -1.46 9.04 5.64
N ARG A 57 -2.35 9.77 4.93
CA ARG A 57 -2.66 11.17 5.24
C ARG A 57 -3.36 11.33 6.58
N ALA A 58 -4.38 10.52 6.86
CA ALA A 58 -5.11 10.57 8.12
C ALA A 58 -4.20 10.28 9.33
N GLU A 59 -3.22 9.39 9.14
CA GLU A 59 -2.28 8.95 10.16
C GLU A 59 -0.99 9.78 10.20
N ASN A 60 -0.82 10.75 9.29
CA ASN A 60 0.43 11.51 9.11
C ASN A 60 1.67 10.62 8.94
N ILE A 61 1.58 9.63 8.05
CA ILE A 61 2.62 8.65 7.72
C ILE A 61 3.11 8.90 6.29
N TRP A 62 4.42 8.81 6.06
CA TRP A 62 4.97 8.90 4.71
C TRP A 62 4.45 7.73 3.85
N PHE A 63 3.97 8.03 2.65
CA PHE A 63 3.53 7.00 1.70
C PHE A 63 4.45 6.94 0.49
N HIS A 64 5.15 5.82 0.34
CA HIS A 64 5.95 5.52 -0.83
C HIS A 64 5.19 4.54 -1.74
N VAL A 65 5.18 4.82 -3.04
CA VAL A 65 4.68 3.91 -4.06
C VAL A 65 5.87 3.27 -4.75
N ASP A 66 6.03 1.96 -4.59
CA ASP A 66 6.97 1.18 -5.39
C ASP A 66 6.30 0.77 -6.70
N GLY A 67 6.75 1.40 -7.78
CA GLY A 67 6.28 1.08 -9.10
C GLY A 67 7.41 0.71 -10.06
N ALA A 68 8.47 0.08 -9.56
CA ALA A 68 9.59 -0.37 -10.39
C ALA A 68 9.14 -1.20 -11.61
N PHE A 69 8.06 -1.99 -11.47
CA PHE A 69 7.50 -2.80 -12.56
C PHE A 69 6.23 -2.21 -13.18
N GLY A 70 5.25 -1.81 -12.37
CA GLY A 70 3.93 -1.43 -12.89
C GLY A 70 3.71 0.06 -13.16
N SER A 71 4.64 0.96 -12.81
CA SER A 71 4.46 2.41 -13.10
C SER A 71 4.27 2.69 -14.59
N PHE A 72 4.87 1.87 -15.46
CA PHE A 72 4.75 2.02 -16.90
C PHE A 72 3.30 1.86 -17.42
N ALA A 73 2.39 1.28 -16.62
CA ALA A 73 0.96 1.21 -16.94
C ALA A 73 0.34 2.59 -17.22
N ILE A 74 0.92 3.67 -16.65
CA ILE A 74 0.46 5.05 -16.91
C ILE A 74 0.59 5.47 -18.38
N LEU A 75 1.53 4.85 -19.11
CA LEU A 75 1.82 5.13 -20.52
C LEU A 75 0.81 4.47 -21.47
N ASP A 76 0.11 3.43 -21.02
CA ASP A 76 -0.96 2.77 -21.77
C ASP A 76 -2.33 3.34 -21.35
N PRO A 77 -3.05 4.05 -22.22
CA PRO A 77 -4.36 4.60 -21.90
C PRO A 77 -5.37 3.57 -21.36
N GLN A 78 -5.25 2.30 -21.76
CA GLN A 78 -6.15 1.23 -21.30
C GLN A 78 -5.80 0.72 -19.89
N ARG A 79 -4.57 0.96 -19.42
CA ARG A 79 -4.05 0.45 -18.14
C ARG A 79 -3.68 1.55 -17.15
N ARG A 80 -3.82 2.81 -17.54
CA ARG A 80 -3.49 4.00 -16.73
C ARG A 80 -4.08 4.01 -15.32
N HIS A 81 -5.24 3.38 -15.14
CA HIS A 81 -5.99 3.36 -13.87
C HIS A 81 -6.07 1.97 -13.25
N GLN A 82 -5.11 1.09 -13.57
CA GLN A 82 -4.89 -0.17 -12.86
C GLN A 82 -4.52 0.06 -11.39
#